data_AF-A0AAJ2YIG2-F1
#
_entry.id   AF-A0AAJ2YIG2-F1
#
_cell.length_a   1.000
_cell.length_b   1.000
_cell.length_c   1.000
_cell.angle_alpha   90.00
_cell.angle_beta   90.00
_cell.angle_gamma   90.00
#
_symmetry.space_group_name_H-M   'P 1'
#
loop_
_entity.id
_entity.type
_entity.pdbx_description
1 polymer ?
#
loop_
_entity_poly.entity_id
_entity_poly.type
_entity_poly.pdbx_seq_one_letter_code
_entity_poly.pdbx_strand_id
1 'polypeptide(L)'
;MGDHVKADLAAIKQCSRDLAKIHGEFEKHGNPADEYGSAIGHGGLKDAFSDFGDTWKKTRKKLMKELEQLSEFTRTAAKAYDDIDRELAKAIRDAKAQSKGKK
;
A
#
# COMPACT_ATOMS: atom_id res chain seq x y z
N MET A 1 6.61 6.57 -25.93
CA MET A 1 6.58 5.28 -25.20
C MET A 1 7.20 5.38 -23.81
N GLY A 2 8.40 5.96 -23.63
CA GLY A 2 9.06 6.00 -22.31
C GLY A 2 8.40 6.89 -21.25
N ASP A 3 7.81 8.03 -21.62
CA ASP A 3 7.33 9.00 -20.63
C ASP A 3 6.03 8.57 -19.94
N HIS A 4 5.11 7.91 -20.66
CA HIS A 4 3.88 7.37 -20.08
C HIS A 4 4.17 6.22 -19.10
N VAL A 5 5.06 5.29 -19.47
CA VAL A 5 5.47 4.19 -18.58
C VAL A 5 6.12 4.72 -17.30
N LYS A 6 6.94 5.78 -17.39
CA LYS A 6 7.54 6.43 -16.21
C LYS A 6 6.50 7.14 -15.34
N ALA A 7 5.54 7.84 -15.95
CA ALA A 7 4.46 8.50 -15.22
C ALA A 7 3.58 7.48 -14.47
N ASP A 8 3.22 6.38 -15.13
CA ASP A 8 2.44 5.30 -14.55
C ASP A 8 3.19 4.62 -13.39
N LEU A 9 4.50 4.38 -13.55
CA LEU A 9 5.33 3.81 -12.49
C LEU A 9 5.41 4.73 -11.27
N ALA A 10 5.52 6.04 -11.47
CA ALA A 10 5.51 7.02 -10.40
C ALA A 10 4.16 7.01 -9.65
N ALA A 11 3.05 6.92 -10.38
CA ALA A 11 1.70 6.82 -9.81
C ALA A 11 1.52 5.54 -8.98
N ILE A 12 1.96 4.38 -9.47
CA ILE A 12 1.91 3.11 -8.73
C ILE A 12 2.73 3.18 -7.45
N LYS A 13 3.96 3.73 -7.52
CA LYS A 13 4.83 3.92 -6.34
C LYS A 13 4.18 4.87 -5.33
N GLN A 14 3.49 5.91 -5.78
CA GLN A 14 2.76 6.83 -4.91
C GLN A 14 1.58 6.15 -4.22
N CYS A 15 0.77 5.40 -4.98
CA CYS A 15 -0.35 4.62 -4.45
C CYS A 15 0.10 3.67 -3.33
N SER A 16 1.19 2.91 -3.54
CA SER A 16 1.78 2.03 -2.53
C SER A 16 2.14 2.77 -1.23
N ARG A 17 2.76 3.96 -1.35
CA ARG A 17 3.12 4.77 -0.17
C ARG A 17 1.89 5.26 0.59
N ASP A 18 0.86 5.69 -0.13
CA ASP A 18 -0.34 6.23 0.53
C ASP A 18 -1.16 5.12 1.20
N LEU A 19 -1.23 3.93 0.60
CA LEU A 19 -1.81 2.74 1.23
C LEU A 19 -1.07 2.37 2.52
N ALA A 20 0.28 2.39 2.50
CA ALA A 20 1.09 2.13 3.68
C ALA A 20 0.86 3.18 4.79
N LYS A 21 0.68 4.46 4.44
CA LYS A 21 0.32 5.50 5.43
C LYS A 21 -1.04 5.23 6.05
N ILE A 22 -2.06 4.98 5.23
CA ILE A 22 -3.42 4.69 5.72
C ILE A 22 -3.40 3.47 6.65
N HIS A 23 -2.68 2.42 6.29
CA HIS A 23 -2.45 1.27 7.16
C HIS A 23 -1.88 1.68 8.53
N GLY A 24 -0.80 2.47 8.52
CA GLY A 24 -0.17 2.95 9.76
C GLY A 24 -1.07 3.83 10.62
N GLU A 25 -1.95 4.64 10.02
CA GLU A 25 -2.93 5.44 10.75
C GLU A 25 -3.96 4.54 11.46
N PHE A 26 -4.48 3.52 10.76
CA PHE A 26 -5.38 2.55 11.39
C PHE A 26 -4.70 1.72 12.46
N GLU A 27 -3.40 1.45 12.35
CA GLU A 27 -2.63 0.72 13.35
C GLU A 27 -2.45 1.55 14.64
N LYS A 28 -2.08 2.82 14.51
CA LYS A 28 -1.79 3.74 15.62
C LYS A 28 -3.04 4.26 16.33
N HIS A 29 -4.06 4.64 15.57
CA HIS A 29 -5.30 5.21 16.10
C HIS A 29 -6.32 4.08 16.27
N GLY A 30 -6.36 3.56 17.50
CA GLY A 30 -6.95 2.27 17.85
C GLY A 30 -8.47 2.21 17.90
N ASN A 31 -8.96 1.21 18.65
CA ASN A 31 -10.38 0.97 18.86
C ASN A 31 -10.93 1.99 19.87
N PRO A 32 -11.88 2.87 19.50
CA PRO A 32 -12.44 3.85 20.43
C PRO A 32 -13.02 3.20 21.70
N ALA A 33 -13.49 1.97 21.59
CA ALA A 33 -14.04 1.25 22.74
C ALA A 33 -13.03 0.93 23.83
N ASP A 34 -11.73 0.85 23.49
CA ASP A 34 -10.68 0.55 24.47
C ASP A 34 -10.47 1.73 25.45
N GLU A 35 -10.82 2.97 25.07
CA GLU A 35 -10.60 4.18 25.88
C GLU A 35 -11.86 4.64 26.65
N TYR A 36 -13.05 4.53 26.07
CA TYR A 36 -14.26 5.12 26.65
C TYR A 36 -15.13 4.14 27.46
N GLY A 37 -14.83 2.83 27.45
CA GLY A 37 -15.69 1.82 28.08
C GLY A 37 -15.92 2.01 29.59
N SER A 38 -14.94 2.58 30.31
CA SER A 38 -15.04 2.87 31.75
C SER A 38 -15.72 4.22 32.06
N ALA A 39 -15.78 5.13 31.08
CA ALA A 39 -16.42 6.44 31.23
C ALA A 39 -17.95 6.37 31.04
N ILE A 40 -18.46 5.26 30.47
CA ILE A 40 -19.88 5.07 30.22
C ILE A 40 -20.56 4.47 31.45
N GLY A 41 -21.31 5.29 32.18
CA GLY A 41 -22.02 4.89 33.40
C GLY A 41 -23.34 4.14 33.19
N HIS A 42 -23.93 4.20 31.98
CA HIS A 42 -25.20 3.54 31.68
C HIS A 42 -24.96 2.16 31.06
N GLY A 43 -25.50 1.08 31.68
CA GLY A 43 -25.31 -0.32 31.26
C GLY A 43 -25.63 -0.59 29.79
N GLY A 44 -26.85 -0.26 29.32
CA GLY A 44 -27.21 -0.47 27.91
C GLY A 44 -26.35 0.30 26.88
N LEU A 45 -25.85 1.49 27.24
CA LEU A 45 -24.93 2.24 26.38
C LEU A 45 -23.54 1.59 26.38
N LYS A 46 -23.09 1.06 27.53
CA LYS A 46 -21.84 0.31 27.65
C LYS A 46 -21.86 -0.94 26.78
N ASP A 47 -22.96 -1.70 26.80
CA ASP A 47 -23.11 -2.92 26.00
C ASP A 47 -23.08 -2.60 24.50
N ALA A 48 -23.88 -1.64 24.06
CA ALA A 48 -23.89 -1.20 22.66
C ALA A 48 -22.51 -0.68 22.19
N PHE A 49 -21.79 0.03 23.07
CA PHE A 49 -20.47 0.55 22.77
C PHE A 49 -19.40 -0.55 22.75
N SER A 50 -19.52 -1.58 23.58
CA SER A 50 -18.68 -2.77 23.55
C SER A 50 -18.86 -3.55 22.24
N ASP A 51 -20.11 -3.78 21.82
CA ASP A 51 -20.44 -4.47 20.57
C ASP A 51 -19.90 -3.72 19.35
N PHE A 52 -20.05 -2.40 19.35
CA PHE A 52 -19.43 -1.52 18.35
C PHE A 52 -17.91 -1.71 18.35
N GLY A 53 -17.27 -1.67 19.53
CA GLY A 53 -15.83 -1.82 19.67
C GLY A 53 -15.29 -3.12 19.10
N ASP A 54 -15.92 -4.24 19.43
CA ASP A 54 -15.53 -5.55 18.92
C ASP A 54 -15.70 -5.67 17.41
N THR A 55 -16.80 -5.12 16.89
CA THR A 55 -17.09 -5.10 15.45
C THR A 55 -16.10 -4.22 14.70
N TRP A 56 -15.83 -3.02 15.22
CA TRP A 56 -14.83 -2.09 14.70
C TRP A 56 -13.44 -2.72 14.71
N LYS A 57 -13.03 -3.36 15.81
CA LYS A 57 -11.73 -4.02 15.92
C LYS A 57 -11.55 -5.12 14.87
N LYS A 58 -12.58 -5.97 14.66
CA LYS A 58 -12.54 -7.04 13.64
C LYS A 58 -12.46 -6.47 12.23
N THR A 59 -13.34 -5.52 11.90
CA THR A 59 -13.40 -4.90 10.57
C THR A 59 -12.15 -4.09 10.26
N ARG A 60 -11.64 -3.29 11.20
CA ARG A 60 -10.37 -2.56 11.09
C ARG A 60 -9.19 -3.49 10.81
N LYS A 61 -9.05 -4.59 11.57
CA LYS A 61 -7.98 -5.58 11.34
C LYS A 61 -8.05 -6.21 9.96
N LYS A 62 -9.26 -6.50 9.46
CA LYS A 62 -9.45 -7.01 8.11
C LYS A 62 -9.02 -5.98 7.06
N LEU A 63 -9.45 -4.72 7.21
CA LEU A 63 -9.07 -3.63 6.31
C LEU A 63 -7.55 -3.42 6.29
N MET A 64 -6.89 -3.42 7.45
CA MET A 64 -5.43 -3.30 7.54
C MET A 64 -4.74 -4.42 6.73
N LYS A 65 -5.14 -5.67 6.92
CA LYS A 65 -4.59 -6.79 6.14
C LYS A 65 -4.77 -6.62 4.63
N GLU A 66 -5.93 -6.15 4.18
CA GLU A 66 -6.20 -5.90 2.76
C GLU A 66 -5.33 -4.74 2.21
N LEU A 67 -5.14 -3.68 2.98
CA LEU A 67 -4.26 -2.55 2.62
C LEU A 67 -2.79 -2.97 2.53
N GLU A 68 -2.32 -3.81 3.45
CA GLU A 68 -0.97 -4.39 3.43
C GLU A 68 -0.76 -5.20 2.14
N GLN A 69 -1.67 -6.13 1.84
CA GLN A 69 -1.63 -6.94 0.62
C GLN A 69 -1.63 -6.08 -0.65
N LEU A 70 -2.47 -5.05 -0.73
CA LEU A 70 -2.52 -4.15 -1.88
C LEU A 70 -1.22 -3.34 -2.03
N SER A 71 -0.63 -2.91 -0.91
CA SER A 71 0.67 -2.24 -0.90
C SER A 71 1.80 -3.15 -1.42
N GLU A 72 1.80 -4.42 -1.02
CA GLU A 72 2.75 -5.41 -1.52
C GLU A 72 2.60 -5.68 -3.02
N PHE A 73 1.35 -5.80 -3.52
CA PHE A 73 1.09 -5.98 -4.95
C PHE A 73 1.56 -4.79 -5.77
N THR A 74 1.23 -3.58 -5.35
CA THR A 74 1.64 -2.35 -6.04
C THR A 74 3.16 -2.18 -6.03
N ARG A 75 3.83 -2.49 -4.92
CA ARG A 75 5.30 -2.51 -4.83
C ARG A 75 5.92 -3.55 -5.76
N THR A 76 5.36 -4.75 -5.82
CA THR A 76 5.84 -5.84 -6.68
C THR A 76 5.70 -5.49 -8.15
N ALA A 77 4.54 -4.94 -8.55
CA ALA A 77 4.31 -4.46 -9.91
C ALA A 77 5.31 -3.36 -10.29
N ALA A 78 5.51 -2.38 -9.40
CA ALA A 78 6.48 -1.31 -9.64
C ALA A 78 7.91 -1.83 -9.83
N LYS A 79 8.33 -2.83 -9.04
CA LYS A 79 9.64 -3.46 -9.19
C LYS A 79 9.76 -4.18 -10.54
N ALA A 80 8.76 -4.96 -10.92
CA ALA A 80 8.77 -5.69 -12.20
C ALA A 80 8.90 -4.75 -13.40
N TYR A 81 8.17 -3.62 -13.40
CA TYR A 81 8.30 -2.61 -14.46
C TYR A 81 9.69 -1.95 -14.51
N ASP A 82 10.30 -1.67 -13.36
CA ASP A 82 11.65 -1.09 -13.26
C ASP A 82 12.72 -2.07 -13.81
N ASP A 83 12.58 -3.35 -13.48
CA ASP A 83 13.47 -4.42 -13.95
C ASP A 83 13.36 -4.59 -15.48
N ILE A 84 12.14 -4.62 -16.03
CA ILE A 84 11.90 -4.70 -17.49
C ILE A 84 12.50 -3.48 -18.22
N ASP A 85 12.29 -2.26 -17.70
CA ASP A 85 12.85 -1.05 -18.30
C ASP A 85 14.38 -1.07 -18.30
N ARG A 86 15.00 -1.53 -17.21
CA ARG A 86 16.45 -1.71 -17.11
C ARG A 86 16.99 -2.71 -18.13
N GLU A 87 16.34 -3.86 -18.29
CA GLU A 87 16.77 -4.88 -19.25
C GLU A 87 16.65 -4.41 -20.69
N LEU A 88 15.54 -3.76 -21.06
CA LEU A 88 15.34 -3.17 -22.37
C LEU A 88 16.39 -2.08 -22.67
N ALA A 89 16.62 -1.17 -21.72
CA ALA A 89 17.63 -0.12 -21.87
C ALA A 89 19.05 -0.69 -21.99
N LYS A 90 19.35 -1.80 -21.30
CA LYS A 90 20.62 -2.53 -21.46
C LYS A 90 20.72 -3.12 -22.86
N ALA A 91 19.72 -3.87 -23.32
CA ALA A 91 19.71 -4.49 -24.65
C ALA A 91 19.90 -3.45 -25.79
N ILE A 92 19.23 -2.30 -25.69
CA ILE A 92 19.39 -1.20 -26.67
C ILE A 92 20.82 -0.64 -26.66
N ARG A 93 21.42 -0.45 -25.48
CA ARG A 93 22.80 0.05 -25.36
C ARG A 93 23.81 -0.95 -25.93
N ASP A 94 23.63 -2.24 -25.62
CA ASP A 94 24.50 -3.31 -26.09
C ASP A 94 24.42 -3.44 -27.62
N ALA A 95 23.22 -3.43 -28.19
CA ALA A 95 23.02 -3.43 -29.64
C ALA A 95 23.68 -2.22 -30.33
N LYS A 96 23.57 -1.03 -29.73
CA LYS A 96 24.22 0.19 -30.23
C LYS A 96 25.75 0.08 -30.19
N ALA A 97 26.31 -0.47 -29.11
CA ALA A 97 27.75 -0.68 -28.99
C ALA A 97 28.28 -1.67 -30.05
N GLN A 98 27.56 -2.78 -30.27
CA GLN A 98 27.90 -3.75 -31.32
C GLN A 98 27.86 -3.14 -32.73
N SER A 99 26.89 -2.25 -33.01
CA SER A 99 26.82 -1.56 -34.30
C SER A 99 27.99 -0.59 -34.56
N LYS A 100 28.55 0.02 -33.51
CA LYS A 100 29.67 0.95 -33.60
C LYS A 100 31.03 0.27 -33.78
N GLY A 101 31.21 -0.94 -33.25
CA GLY A 101 32.45 -1.71 -33.43
C GLY A 101 32.59 -2.42 -34.78
N LYS A 102 31.57 -2.33 -35.64
CA LYS A 102 31.50 -2.96 -36.97
C LYS A 102 31.77 -1.99 -38.13
N LYS A 103 32.10 -0.73 -37.82
CA LYS A 103 32.58 0.31 -38.75
C LYS A 103 34.02 0.63 -38.43
#